data_AF-A0A1R3WB96-F1
#
_entry.id   AF-A0A1R3WB96-F1
#
_cell.length_a   1.000
_cell.length_b   1.000
_cell.length_c   1.000
_cell.angle_alpha   90.00
_cell.angle_beta   90.00
_cell.angle_gamma   90.00
#
_symmetry.space_group_name_H-M   'P 1'
#
loop_
_entity.id
_entity.type
_entity.pdbx_description
1 polymer ?
#
loop_
_entity_poly.entity_id
_entity_poly.type
_entity_poly.pdbx_seq_one_letter_code
_entity_poly.pdbx_strand_id
1 'polypeptide(L)'
;MKTIAHRLALVVALSSASATSAQSIDIDEQLRTFATCAGRLSAVMEHQWMFDGPASEHTEDLRDAVLELVEAVMPAERRGEVLQWRISAKVAQAALLRRASFNTDTRDAAWARTQAGRFEQECTGLLLS
;
A
#
# COMPACT_ATOMS: atom_id res chain seq x y z
N MET A 1 -26.50 -27.19 -55.97
CA MET A 1 -25.03 -27.04 -56.11
C MET A 1 -24.59 -25.74 -55.45
N LYS A 2 -23.77 -25.87 -54.40
CA LYS A 2 -22.75 -24.92 -53.91
C LYS A 2 -23.21 -23.60 -53.29
N THR A 3 -23.62 -23.73 -52.03
CA THR A 3 -23.43 -22.82 -50.89
C THR A 3 -21.96 -22.35 -50.75
N ILE A 4 -21.52 -21.32 -51.49
CA ILE A 4 -20.19 -20.72 -51.30
C ILE A 4 -20.26 -19.21 -51.61
N ALA A 5 -20.85 -18.39 -50.74
CA ALA A 5 -20.83 -16.94 -50.95
C ALA A 5 -20.85 -16.09 -49.67
N HIS A 6 -20.64 -16.66 -48.48
CA HIS A 6 -20.76 -15.92 -47.20
C HIS A 6 -19.56 -16.13 -46.26
N ARG A 7 -18.35 -16.34 -46.80
CA ARG A 7 -17.14 -16.57 -45.98
C ARG A 7 -16.00 -15.60 -46.24
N LEU A 8 -16.28 -14.32 -46.48
CA LEU A 8 -15.23 -13.34 -46.68
C LEU A 8 -15.56 -11.94 -46.15
N ALA A 9 -15.96 -11.84 -44.88
CA ALA A 9 -16.07 -10.53 -44.23
C ALA A 9 -15.98 -10.60 -42.69
N LEU A 10 -15.07 -11.40 -42.12
CA LEU A 10 -14.88 -11.42 -40.66
C LEU A 10 -13.46 -11.78 -40.24
N VAL A 11 -12.42 -11.06 -40.70
CA VAL A 11 -11.04 -11.29 -40.18
C VAL A 11 -10.19 -10.00 -40.14
N VAL A 12 -10.70 -8.85 -39.68
CA VAL A 12 -9.82 -7.70 -39.38
C VAL A 12 -10.39 -6.83 -38.24
N ALA A 13 -10.41 -7.35 -37.01
CA ALA A 13 -10.69 -6.51 -35.84
C ALA A 13 -10.07 -7.02 -34.52
N LEU A 14 -8.98 -7.80 -34.57
CA LEU A 14 -8.26 -8.26 -33.37
C LEU A 14 -6.76 -7.97 -33.50
N SER A 15 -6.37 -6.69 -33.52
CA SER A 15 -4.94 -6.32 -33.44
C SER A 15 -4.69 -4.97 -32.76
N SER A 16 -5.49 -4.64 -31.74
CA SER A 16 -5.12 -3.60 -30.78
C SER A 16 -4.66 -4.25 -29.48
N ALA A 17 -3.61 -5.07 -29.55
CA ALA A 17 -2.88 -5.45 -28.36
C ALA A 17 -2.15 -4.19 -27.89
N SER A 18 -2.68 -3.52 -26.87
CA SER A 18 -1.96 -2.46 -26.18
C SER A 18 -0.61 -3.01 -25.78
N ALA A 19 0.46 -2.46 -26.35
CA ALA A 19 1.81 -2.71 -25.87
C ALA A 19 1.90 -2.08 -24.47
N THR A 20 1.57 -2.86 -23.44
CA THR A 20 1.93 -2.52 -22.07
C THR A 20 3.45 -2.53 -22.02
N SER A 21 4.05 -1.34 -22.00
CA SER A 21 5.44 -1.19 -21.62
C SER A 21 5.61 -1.77 -20.22
N ALA A 22 6.48 -2.76 -20.06
CA ALA A 22 6.91 -3.23 -18.75
C ALA A 22 7.53 -2.03 -18.02
N GLN A 23 6.78 -1.50 -17.04
CA GLN A 23 7.26 -0.39 -16.22
C GLN A 23 8.39 -0.95 -15.35
N SER A 24 9.60 -0.45 -15.57
CA SER A 24 10.73 -0.83 -14.72
C SER A 24 10.38 -0.44 -13.29
N ILE A 25 10.31 -1.43 -12.39
CA ILE A 25 10.17 -1.17 -10.97
C ILE A 25 11.45 -0.49 -10.52
N ASP A 26 11.35 0.78 -10.12
CA ASP A 26 12.43 1.45 -9.41
C ASP A 26 12.54 0.80 -8.02
N ILE A 27 13.64 0.07 -7.81
CA ILE A 27 13.92 -0.65 -6.56
C ILE A 27 14.00 0.34 -5.38
N ASP A 28 14.46 1.58 -5.61
CA ASP A 28 14.53 2.59 -4.56
C ASP A 28 13.13 3.08 -4.17
N GLU A 29 12.25 3.30 -5.15
CA GLU A 29 10.85 3.64 -4.91
C GLU A 29 10.11 2.51 -4.20
N GLN A 30 10.37 1.26 -4.60
CA GLN A 30 9.78 0.07 -3.97
C GLN A 30 10.24 -0.08 -2.51
N LEU A 31 11.55 -0.01 -2.25
CA LEU A 31 12.08 -0.07 -0.88
C LEU A 31 11.51 1.06 -0.01
N ARG A 32 11.42 2.28 -0.55
CA ARG A 32 10.81 3.41 0.17
C ARG A 32 9.33 3.20 0.46
N THR A 33 8.61 2.58 -0.46
CA THR A 33 7.20 2.22 -0.31
C THR A 33 7.00 1.21 0.81
N PHE A 34 7.76 0.11 0.81
CA PHE A 34 7.72 -0.88 1.88
C PHE A 34 8.10 -0.28 3.24
N ALA A 35 9.18 0.51 3.30
CA ALA A 35 9.59 1.18 4.53
C ALA A 35 8.52 2.14 5.07
N THR A 36 7.87 2.90 4.19
CA THR A 36 6.77 3.79 4.55
C THR A 36 5.58 3.00 5.10
N CYS A 37 5.23 1.88 4.46
CA CYS A 37 4.12 1.05 4.89
C CYS A 37 4.37 0.32 6.21
N ALA A 38 5.58 -0.22 6.43
CA ALA A 38 5.97 -0.76 7.72
C ALA A 38 5.82 0.29 8.85
N GLY A 39 6.20 1.54 8.59
CA GLY A 39 6.01 2.66 9.52
C GLY A 39 4.55 2.96 9.82
N ARG A 40 3.70 3.06 8.79
CA ARG A 40 2.26 3.34 8.93
C ARG A 40 1.54 2.24 9.70
N LEU A 41 1.75 0.98 9.32
CA LEU A 41 1.13 -0.18 10.00
C LEU A 41 1.60 -0.27 11.46
N SER A 42 2.85 0.08 11.75
CA SER A 42 3.32 0.17 13.14
C SER A 42 2.52 1.18 13.98
N ALA A 43 2.13 2.31 13.40
CA ALA A 43 1.30 3.30 14.10
C ALA A 43 -0.15 2.84 14.28
N VAL A 44 -0.72 2.15 13.29
CA VAL A 44 -2.08 1.58 13.36
C VAL A 44 -2.15 0.52 14.46
N MET A 45 -1.18 -0.40 14.49
CA MET A 45 -1.09 -1.45 15.50
C MET A 45 -1.02 -0.89 16.93
N GLU A 46 -0.17 0.13 17.15
CA GLU A 46 -0.03 0.78 18.45
C GLU A 46 -1.28 1.56 18.87
N HIS A 47 -1.98 2.16 17.89
CA HIS A 47 -3.26 2.80 18.16
C HIS A 47 -4.33 1.77 18.53
N GLN A 48 -4.39 0.64 17.82
CA GLN A 48 -5.31 -0.45 18.11
C GLN A 48 -5.08 -1.06 19.50
N TRP A 49 -3.86 -1.16 20.00
CA TRP A 49 -3.63 -1.55 21.40
C TRP A 49 -4.39 -0.71 22.42
N MET A 50 -4.65 0.57 22.11
CA MET A 50 -5.39 1.47 23.01
C MET A 50 -6.92 1.33 22.90
N PHE A 51 -7.45 0.84 21.77
CA PHE A 51 -8.89 0.93 21.46
C PHE A 51 -9.53 -0.39 21.02
N ASP A 52 -8.77 -1.26 20.39
CA ASP A 52 -9.21 -2.49 19.73
C ASP A 52 -8.07 -3.53 19.75
N GLY A 53 -7.76 -4.03 20.95
CA GLY A 53 -6.63 -4.93 21.21
C GLY A 53 -6.53 -6.12 20.23
N PRO A 54 -7.62 -6.87 19.96
CA PRO A 54 -7.57 -7.98 19.01
C PRO A 54 -7.22 -7.57 17.57
N ALA A 55 -7.64 -6.39 17.10
CA ALA A 55 -7.29 -5.92 15.76
C ALA A 55 -5.78 -5.63 15.61
N SER A 56 -5.08 -5.35 16.72
CA SER A 56 -3.64 -5.10 16.71
C SER A 56 -2.84 -6.33 16.29
N GLU A 57 -3.28 -7.55 16.65
CA GLU A 57 -2.60 -8.79 16.28
C GLU A 57 -2.60 -8.97 14.75
N HIS A 58 -3.74 -8.71 14.12
CA HIS A 58 -3.82 -8.77 12.66
C HIS A 58 -2.94 -7.71 11.98
N THR A 59 -2.89 -6.49 12.52
CA THR A 59 -2.01 -5.44 11.98
C THR A 59 -0.53 -5.74 12.23
N GLU A 60 -0.20 -6.46 13.32
CA GLU A 60 1.14 -6.96 13.59
C GLU A 60 1.59 -7.92 12.49
N ASP A 61 0.78 -8.93 12.16
CA ASP A 61 1.06 -9.88 11.09
C ASP A 61 1.32 -9.17 9.74
N LEU A 62 0.47 -8.19 9.40
CA LEU A 62 0.62 -7.42 8.16
C LEU A 62 1.88 -6.55 8.17
N ARG A 63 2.20 -5.93 9.31
CA ARG A 63 3.42 -5.12 9.46
C ARG A 63 4.66 -5.99 9.33
N ASP A 64 4.66 -7.17 9.93
CA ASP A 64 5.79 -8.10 9.88
C ASP A 64 6.02 -8.62 8.46
N ALA A 65 4.96 -8.97 7.73
CA ALA A 65 5.07 -9.32 6.31
C ALA A 65 5.70 -8.20 5.47
N VAL A 66 5.35 -6.93 5.71
CA VAL A 66 6.01 -5.79 5.02
C VAL A 66 7.46 -5.63 5.47
N LEU A 67 7.80 -5.90 6.74
CA LEU A 67 9.19 -5.85 7.22
C LEU A 67 10.07 -6.91 6.54
N GLU A 68 9.54 -8.10 6.28
CA GLU A 68 10.23 -9.13 5.50
C GLU A 68 10.56 -8.64 4.08
N LEU A 69 9.62 -7.94 3.43
CA LEU A 69 9.87 -7.32 2.12
C LEU A 69 10.96 -6.25 2.17
N VAL A 70 10.97 -5.42 3.23
CA VAL A 70 12.05 -4.44 3.45
C VAL A 70 13.38 -5.16 3.59
N GLU A 71 13.46 -6.19 4.42
CA GLU A 71 14.70 -6.95 4.64
C GLU A 71 15.20 -7.63 3.37
N ALA A 72 14.30 -8.15 2.53
CA ALA A 72 14.64 -8.83 1.29
C ALA A 72 15.32 -7.93 0.25
N VAL A 73 14.96 -6.63 0.21
CA VAL A 73 15.43 -5.71 -0.84
C VAL A 73 16.37 -4.61 -0.34
N MET A 74 16.52 -4.43 0.97
CA MET A 74 17.34 -3.37 1.56
C MET A 74 18.85 -3.69 1.51
N PRO A 75 19.68 -2.82 0.88
CA PRO A 75 21.14 -2.90 1.02
C PRO A 75 21.60 -2.59 2.45
N ALA A 76 22.62 -3.30 2.93
CA ALA A 76 23.10 -3.22 4.32
C ALA A 76 23.55 -1.81 4.74
N GLU A 77 24.11 -1.04 3.82
CA GLU A 77 24.59 0.33 3.99
C GLU A 77 23.47 1.36 4.14
N ARG A 78 22.23 1.01 3.76
CA ARG A 78 21.07 1.92 3.79
C ARG A 78 20.16 1.76 5.00
N ARG A 79 20.52 0.90 5.95
CA ARG A 79 19.73 0.63 7.17
C ARG A 79 19.27 1.89 7.91
N GLY A 80 20.16 2.88 8.06
CA GLY A 80 19.84 4.13 8.75
C GLY A 80 18.80 4.97 8.00
N GLU A 81 18.91 5.07 6.68
CA GLU A 81 17.97 5.80 5.84
C GLU A 81 16.58 5.14 5.84
N VAL A 82 16.53 3.82 5.67
CA VAL A 82 15.30 3.04 5.69
C VAL A 82 14.59 3.12 7.05
N LEU A 83 15.35 3.07 8.15
CA LEU A 83 14.82 3.29 9.49
C LEU A 83 14.21 4.70 9.63
N GLN A 84 14.88 5.73 9.09
CA GLN A 84 14.36 7.10 9.13
C GLN A 84 13.03 7.24 8.37
N TRP A 85 12.87 6.58 7.21
CA TRP A 85 11.61 6.55 6.49
C TRP A 85 10.49 5.90 7.31
N ARG A 86 10.77 4.74 7.94
CA ARG A 86 9.82 4.05 8.82
C ARG A 86 9.36 4.93 9.97
N ILE A 87 10.30 5.58 10.67
CA ILE A 87 10.00 6.47 11.80
C ILE A 87 9.15 7.65 11.32
N SER A 88 9.54 8.30 10.23
CA SER A 88 8.83 9.47 9.71
C SER A 88 7.38 9.12 9.32
N ALA A 89 7.19 7.99 8.63
CA ALA A 89 5.87 7.50 8.24
C ALA A 89 5.01 7.12 9.44
N LYS A 90 5.61 6.46 10.46
CA LYS A 90 4.93 6.11 11.72
C LYS A 90 4.43 7.36 12.44
N VAL A 91 5.28 8.37 12.59
CA VAL A 91 4.92 9.63 13.26
C VAL A 91 3.79 10.33 12.51
N ALA A 92 3.84 10.38 11.17
CA ALA A 92 2.79 10.99 10.36
C ALA A 92 1.45 10.26 10.50
N GLN A 93 1.44 8.93 10.43
CA GLN A 93 0.22 8.13 10.60
C GLN A 93 -0.35 8.26 12.02
N ALA A 94 0.51 8.21 13.04
CA ALA A 94 0.09 8.41 14.43
C ALA A 94 -0.51 9.82 14.66
N ALA A 95 -0.04 10.84 13.95
CA ALA A 95 -0.63 12.18 14.02
C ALA A 95 -2.06 12.21 13.43
N LEU A 96 -2.32 11.49 12.33
CA LEU A 96 -3.67 11.36 11.77
C LEU A 96 -4.59 10.58 12.71
N LEU A 97 -4.12 9.45 13.25
CA LEU A 97 -4.89 8.62 14.18
C LEU A 97 -5.26 9.39 15.46
N ARG A 98 -4.31 10.14 16.04
CA ARG A 98 -4.60 11.00 17.21
C ARG A 98 -5.61 12.10 16.89
N ARG A 99 -5.48 12.78 15.74
CA ARG A 99 -6.46 13.79 15.31
C ARG A 99 -7.85 13.18 15.11
N ALA A 100 -7.92 12.00 14.52
CA ALA A 100 -9.16 11.27 14.32
C ALA A 100 -9.86 10.90 15.65
N SER A 101 -9.09 10.54 16.68
CA SER A 101 -9.61 10.12 17.98
C SER A 101 -9.93 11.28 18.92
N PHE A 102 -9.13 12.36 18.91
CA PHE A 102 -9.13 13.34 20.00
C PHE A 102 -9.35 14.79 19.57
N ASN A 103 -9.46 15.10 18.27
CA ASN A 103 -9.69 16.48 17.85
C ASN A 103 -11.16 16.90 18.08
N THR A 104 -11.36 18.11 18.61
CA THR A 104 -12.67 18.71 18.84
C THR A 104 -13.30 19.28 17.57
N ASP A 105 -12.50 19.67 16.57
CA ASP A 105 -13.00 19.96 15.23
C ASP A 105 -13.41 18.65 14.54
N THR A 106 -14.73 18.42 14.48
CA THR A 106 -15.32 17.19 13.93
C THR A 106 -15.04 16.99 12.45
N ARG A 107 -14.88 18.09 11.68
CA ARG A 107 -14.54 18.01 10.26
C ARG A 107 -13.09 17.59 10.09
N ASP A 108 -12.18 18.14 10.89
CA ASP A 108 -10.77 17.74 10.87
C ASP A 108 -10.60 16.27 11.30
N ALA A 109 -11.29 15.86 12.37
CA ALA A 109 -11.26 14.48 12.86
C ALA A 109 -11.76 13.48 11.79
N ALA A 110 -12.85 13.81 11.08
CA ALA A 110 -13.38 12.99 10.00
C ALA A 110 -12.41 12.90 8.81
N TRP A 111 -11.80 14.01 8.43
CA TRP A 111 -10.78 14.04 7.39
C TRP A 111 -9.56 13.18 7.78
N ALA A 112 -9.07 13.33 9.01
CA ALA A 112 -7.92 12.59 9.51
C ALA A 112 -8.18 11.08 9.55
N ARG A 113 -9.38 10.66 9.97
CA ARG A 113 -9.82 9.26 9.93
C ARG A 113 -9.80 8.70 8.51
N THR A 114 -10.34 9.47 7.56
CA THR A 114 -10.39 9.08 6.14
C THR A 114 -8.98 8.92 5.56
N GLN A 115 -8.07 9.85 5.86
CA GLN A 115 -6.69 9.75 5.38
C GLN A 115 -5.92 8.61 6.03
N ALA A 116 -6.07 8.42 7.35
CA ALA A 116 -5.42 7.31 8.05
C ALA A 116 -5.86 5.95 7.46
N GLY A 117 -7.17 5.76 7.26
CA GLY A 117 -7.73 4.54 6.67
C GLY A 117 -7.30 4.32 5.22
N ARG A 118 -7.25 5.38 4.39
CA ARG A 118 -6.73 5.27 3.02
C ARG A 118 -5.27 4.80 3.01
N PHE A 119 -4.42 5.40 3.82
CA PHE A 119 -3.00 5.04 3.87
C PHE A 119 -2.76 3.63 4.42
N GLU A 120 -3.59 3.18 5.34
CA GLU A 120 -3.60 1.79 5.81
C GLU A 120 -3.99 0.84 4.68
N GLN A 121 -5.10 1.10 3.98
CA GLN A 121 -5.58 0.29 2.84
C GLN A 121 -4.57 0.22 1.69
N GLU A 122 -3.91 1.33 1.37
CA GLU A 122 -2.81 1.34 0.38
C GLU A 122 -1.69 0.38 0.78
N CYS A 123 -1.35 0.33 2.07
CA CYS A 123 -0.29 -0.52 2.57
C CYS A 123 -0.67 -1.99 2.69
N THR A 124 -1.90 -2.30 3.10
CA THR A 124 -2.37 -3.69 3.14
C THR A 124 -2.62 -4.24 1.75
N GLY A 125 -3.01 -3.39 0.79
CA GLY A 125 -3.15 -3.76 -0.61
C GLY A 125 -1.85 -4.27 -1.27
N LEU A 126 -0.68 -3.86 -0.76
CA LEU A 126 0.62 -4.36 -1.24
C LEU A 126 0.82 -5.87 -0.99
N LEU A 127 0.12 -6.44 -0.02
CA LEU A 127 0.26 -7.85 0.37
C LEU A 127 -0.76 -8.78 -0.32
N LEU A 128 -1.69 -8.22 -1.08
CA LEU A 128 -2.81 -8.95 -1.71
C LEU A 128 -2.62 -9.16 -3.21
N SER A 129 -1.47 -8.76 -3.77
CA SER A 129 -1.13 -8.83 -5.19
C SER A 129 -0.36 -10.10 -5.56
#